data_AF-A0A7T0NXI1-F1
#
_entry.id   AF-A0A7T0NXI1-F1
#
_cell.length_a   1.000
_cell.length_b   1.000
_cell.length_c   1.000
_cell.angle_alpha   90.00
_cell.angle_beta   90.00
_cell.angle_gamma   90.00
#
_symmetry.space_group_name_H-M   'P 1'
#
loop_
_entity.id
_entity.type
_entity.pdbx_description
1 polymer ?
#
loop_
_entity_poly.entity_id
_entity_poly.type
_entity_poly.pdbx_seq_one_letter_code
_entity_poly.pdbx_strand_id
1 'polypeptide(L)'
;MRSEDQDFIIQMVKELEQSIRHLVAEERRLTDKLGQERVAELLEFWQKRMPAEEEEAFKLALDHNDKKLTWIWLRLKRARQSRAKAGQALMKDRT
;
A
#
# COMPACT_ATOMS: atom_id res chain seq x y z
N MET A 1 -11.25 19.76 19.02
CA MET A 1 -9.91 19.93 18.42
C MET A 1 -9.69 21.41 18.12
N ARG A 2 -8.46 21.95 18.19
CA ARG A 2 -8.23 23.36 17.80
C ARG A 2 -8.25 23.47 16.27
N SER A 3 -8.57 24.65 15.72
CA SER A 3 -8.60 24.90 14.26
C SER A 3 -7.29 24.50 13.58
N GLU A 4 -6.15 24.83 14.19
CA GLU A 4 -4.81 24.47 13.71
C GLU A 4 -4.61 22.95 13.56
N ASP A 5 -5.13 22.17 14.51
CA ASP A 5 -5.06 20.71 14.48
C ASP A 5 -5.96 20.16 13.35
N GLN A 6 -7.10 20.81 13.05
CA GLN A 6 -7.97 20.44 11.93
C GLN A 6 -7.30 20.73 10.58
N ASP A 7 -6.70 21.90 10.43
CA ASP A 7 -5.99 22.31 9.21
C ASP A 7 -4.79 21.40 8.94
N PHE A 8 -4.04 21.04 9.99
CA PHE A 8 -2.97 20.06 9.90
C PHE A 8 -3.46 18.70 9.37
N ILE A 9 -4.57 18.18 9.92
CA ILE A 9 -5.12 16.89 9.48
C ILE A 9 -5.61 16.97 8.03
N ILE A 10 -6.25 18.06 7.63
CA ILE A 10 -6.71 18.27 6.25
C ILE A 10 -5.52 18.27 5.28
N GLN A 11 -4.44 18.99 5.62
CA GLN A 11 -3.24 19.02 4.80
C GLN A 11 -2.58 17.63 4.69
N MET A 12 -2.47 16.92 5.80
CA MET A 12 -1.96 15.54 5.81
C MET A 12 -2.80 14.61 4.92
N VAL A 13 -4.13 14.74 4.93
CA VAL A 13 -5.01 13.93 4.07
C VAL A 13 -4.74 14.21 2.59
N LYS A 14 -4.56 15.47 2.19
CA LYS A 14 -4.22 15.85 0.80
C LYS A 14 -2.90 15.22 0.34
N GLU A 15 -1.88 15.27 1.18
CA GLU A 15 -0.57 14.67 0.90
C GLU A 15 -0.62 13.14 0.82
N LEU A 16 -1.40 12.50 1.70
CA LEU A 16 -1.66 11.06 1.64
C LEU A 16 -2.38 10.67 0.35
N GLU A 17 -3.36 11.45 -0.10
CA GLU A 17 -4.06 11.18 -1.36
C GLU A 17 -3.13 11.30 -2.57
N GLN A 18 -2.27 12.31 -2.61
CA GLN A 18 -1.25 12.42 -3.66
C GLN A 18 -0.29 11.23 -3.65
N SER A 19 0.17 10.82 -2.47
CA SER A 19 1.05 9.65 -2.31
C SER A 19 0.37 8.36 -2.77
N ILE A 20 -0.91 8.17 -2.43
CA ILE A 20 -1.71 7.03 -2.88
C ILE A 20 -1.83 7.02 -4.41
N ARG A 21 -2.09 8.18 -5.04
CA ARG A 21 -2.18 8.27 -6.51
C ARG A 21 -0.88 7.84 -7.19
N HIS A 22 0.27 8.31 -6.72
CA HIS A 22 1.57 7.90 -7.26
C HIS A 22 1.83 6.41 -7.07
N LEU A 23 1.54 5.87 -5.88
CA LEU A 23 1.73 4.44 -5.60
C LEU A 23 0.82 3.56 -6.46
N VAL A 24 -0.44 3.95 -6.71
CA VAL A 24 -1.36 3.20 -7.59
C VAL A 24 -0.89 3.24 -9.05
N ALA A 25 -0.37 4.38 -9.52
CA ALA A 25 0.18 4.47 -10.87
C ALA A 25 1.39 3.54 -11.03
N GLU A 26 2.29 3.53 -10.05
CA GLU A 26 3.48 2.67 -10.07
C GLU A 26 3.12 1.18 -9.87
N GLU A 27 2.13 0.86 -9.05
CA GLU A 27 1.56 -0.49 -8.92
C GLU A 27 1.13 -1.00 -10.29
N ARG A 28 0.28 -0.24 -11.01
CA ARG A 28 -0.20 -0.59 -12.35
C ARG A 28 0.95 -0.83 -13.32
N ARG A 29 1.92 0.08 -13.35
CA ARG A 29 3.11 -0.04 -14.21
C ARG A 29 3.89 -1.32 -13.94
N LEU A 30 4.05 -1.71 -12.67
CA LEU A 30 4.76 -2.93 -12.30
C LEU A 30 3.93 -4.19 -12.55
N THR A 31 2.62 -4.17 -12.31
CA THR A 31 1.75 -5.31 -12.62
C THR A 31 1.73 -5.60 -14.11
N ASP A 32 1.69 -4.56 -14.94
CA ASP A 32 1.72 -4.71 -16.40
C ASP A 32 3.09 -5.25 -16.87
N LYS A 33 4.18 -4.79 -16.24
CA LYS A 33 5.54 -5.24 -16.56
C LYS A 33 5.79 -6.70 -16.16
N LEU A 34 5.31 -7.12 -14.98
CA LEU A 34 5.55 -8.45 -14.44
C LEU A 34 4.67 -9.53 -15.07
N GLY A 35 3.49 -9.13 -15.58
CA GLY A 35 2.51 -10.06 -16.10
C GLY A 35 1.66 -10.70 -15.00
N GLN A 36 0.48 -11.20 -15.39
CA GLN A 36 -0.55 -11.63 -14.43
C GLN A 36 -0.14 -12.84 -13.60
N GLU A 37 0.59 -13.79 -14.19
CA GLU A 37 1.06 -15.00 -13.50
C GLU A 37 2.01 -14.65 -12.35
N ARG A 38 3.07 -13.87 -12.63
CA ARG A 38 4.01 -13.43 -11.61
C ARG A 38 3.34 -12.60 -10.51
N VAL A 39 2.39 -11.75 -10.89
CA VAL A 39 1.62 -10.95 -9.93
C VAL A 39 0.76 -11.86 -9.02
N ALA A 40 0.18 -12.93 -9.55
CA ALA A 40 -0.60 -13.89 -8.76
C ALA A 40 0.27 -14.61 -7.72
N GLU A 41 1.44 -15.12 -8.12
CA GLU A 41 2.39 -15.75 -7.18
C GLU A 41 2.82 -14.77 -6.07
N LEU A 42 3.15 -13.52 -6.45
CA LEU A 42 3.49 -12.48 -5.48
C LEU A 42 2.34 -12.17 -4.52
N LEU A 43 1.09 -12.20 -4.98
CA LEU A 43 -0.07 -12.00 -4.13
C LEU A 43 -0.27 -13.16 -3.15
N GLU A 44 -0.03 -14.41 -3.56
CA GLU A 44 -0.07 -15.57 -2.67
C GLU A 44 1.01 -15.50 -1.61
N PHE A 45 2.25 -15.19 -2.01
CA PHE A 45 3.36 -14.93 -1.10
C PHE A 45 3.04 -13.79 -0.12
N TRP A 46 2.59 -12.64 -0.64
CA TRP A 46 2.26 -11.45 0.16
C TRP A 46 1.15 -11.70 1.19
N GLN A 47 0.17 -12.53 0.83
CA GLN A 47 -0.96 -12.89 1.70
C GLN A 47 -0.65 -14.09 2.61
N LYS A 48 0.59 -14.62 2.58
CA LYS A 48 1.01 -15.80 3.35
C LYS A 48 0.16 -17.03 3.06
N ARG A 49 -0.24 -17.21 1.80
CA ARG A 49 -1.03 -18.35 1.32
C ARG A 49 -0.18 -19.37 0.56
N MET A 50 1.08 -19.05 0.28
CA MET A 50 2.05 -19.96 -0.34
C MET A 50 2.47 -21.05 0.66
N PRO A 51 2.55 -22.33 0.24
CA PRO A 51 3.11 -23.40 1.07
C PRO A 51 4.56 -23.11 1.48
N ALA A 52 4.93 -23.48 2.71
CA ALA A 52 6.27 -23.19 3.25
C ALA A 52 7.41 -23.81 2.41
N GLU A 53 7.16 -24.96 1.78
CA GLU A 53 8.10 -25.65 0.89
C GLU A 53 8.35 -24.91 -0.43
N GLU A 54 7.36 -24.17 -0.93
CA GLU A 54 7.48 -23.33 -2.13
C GLU A 54 8.03 -21.94 -1.80
N GLU A 55 7.73 -21.43 -0.59
CA GLU A 55 8.08 -20.08 -0.15
C GLU A 55 9.59 -19.80 -0.18
N GLU A 56 10.41 -20.76 0.26
CA GLU A 56 11.87 -20.58 0.29
C GLU A 56 12.47 -20.48 -1.12
N ALA A 57 12.03 -21.34 -2.04
CA ALA A 57 12.44 -21.24 -3.45
C ALA A 57 11.96 -19.93 -4.08
N PHE A 58 10.72 -19.52 -3.78
CA PHE A 58 10.14 -18.28 -4.28
C PHE A 58 10.91 -17.04 -3.80
N LYS A 59 11.29 -16.97 -2.52
CA LYS A 59 12.11 -15.88 -1.95
C LYS A 59 13.43 -15.72 -2.70
N LEU A 60 14.09 -16.82 -3.04
CA LEU A 60 15.36 -16.81 -3.77
C LEU A 60 15.20 -16.30 -5.21
N ALA A 61 14.03 -16.54 -5.81
CA ALA A 61 13.69 -16.09 -7.15
C ALA A 61 13.21 -14.62 -7.22
N LEU A 62 13.05 -13.91 -6.09
CA LEU A 62 12.55 -12.53 -6.08
C LEU A 62 13.55 -11.54 -6.68
N ASP A 63 13.13 -10.87 -7.75
CA ASP A 63 13.89 -9.81 -8.41
C ASP A 63 13.63 -8.42 -7.77
N HIS A 64 14.21 -7.39 -8.36
CA HIS A 64 14.00 -6.01 -7.91
C HIS A 64 12.54 -5.54 -8.09
N ASN A 65 11.90 -5.87 -9.20
CA ASN A 65 10.53 -5.43 -9.50
C ASN A 65 9.52 -6.11 -8.57
N ASP A 66 9.72 -7.39 -8.26
CA ASP A 66 8.92 -8.15 -7.31
C ASP A 66 8.95 -7.53 -5.91
N LYS A 67 10.17 -7.26 -5.42
CA LYS A 67 10.41 -6.60 -4.12
C LYS A 67 9.81 -5.19 -4.11
N LYS A 68 9.87 -4.49 -5.24
CA LYS A 68 9.27 -3.16 -5.38
C LYS A 68 7.75 -3.22 -5.33
N LEU A 69 7.12 -4.17 -6.03
CA LEU A 69 5.67 -4.31 -6.05
C LEU A 69 5.13 -4.67 -4.66
N THR A 70 5.75 -5.62 -3.96
CA THR A 70 5.38 -5.97 -2.58
C THR A 70 5.57 -4.80 -1.60
N TRP A 71 6.62 -3.99 -1.78
CA TRP A 71 6.80 -2.75 -1.02
C TRP A 71 5.71 -1.70 -1.32
N ILE A 72 5.27 -1.57 -2.57
CA ILE A 72 4.16 -0.67 -2.94
C ILE A 72 2.86 -1.13 -2.26
N TRP A 73 2.56 -2.42 -2.25
CA TRP A 73 1.39 -2.96 -1.54
C TRP A 73 1.43 -2.63 -0.04
N LEU A 74 2.60 -2.78 0.60
CA LEU A 74 2.79 -2.37 1.99
C LEU A 74 2.48 -0.89 2.20
N ARG A 75 3.03 -0.03 1.32
CA ARG A 75 2.88 1.42 1.39
C ARG A 75 1.43 1.85 1.16
N LEU A 76 0.76 1.27 0.17
CA LEU A 76 -0.66 1.52 -0.09
C LEU A 76 -1.53 1.12 1.09
N LYS A 77 -1.30 -0.06 1.68
CA LYS A 77 -2.02 -0.52 2.88
C LYS A 77 -1.87 0.50 4.02
N ARG A 78 -0.64 0.93 4.30
CA ARG A 78 -0.36 1.91 5.36
C ARG A 78 -0.96 3.28 5.08
N ALA A 79 -0.81 3.81 3.87
CA ALA A 79 -1.34 5.12 3.50
C ALA A 79 -2.87 5.17 3.60
N ARG A 80 -3.55 4.12 3.14
CA ARG A 80 -5.02 3.98 3.28
C ARG A 80 -5.44 3.92 4.74
N GLN A 81 -4.71 3.18 5.59
CA GLN A 81 -4.97 3.13 7.03
C GLN A 81 -4.78 4.50 7.70
N SER A 82 -3.70 5.22 7.38
CA SER A 82 -3.46 6.56 7.92
C SER A 82 -4.56 7.54 7.49
N ARG A 83 -4.98 7.49 6.22
CA ARG A 83 -6.09 8.31 5.70
C ARG A 83 -7.40 8.00 6.45
N ALA A 84 -7.71 6.73 6.68
CA ALA A 84 -8.92 6.33 7.42
C ALA A 84 -8.89 6.83 8.87
N LYS A 85 -7.75 6.72 9.56
CA LYS A 85 -7.58 7.23 10.94
C LYS A 85 -7.74 8.75 11.00
N ALA A 86 -7.15 9.47 10.04
CA ALA A 86 -7.30 10.91 9.92
C ALA A 86 -8.76 11.33 9.72
N GLY A 87 -9.49 10.66 8.82
CA GLY A 87 -10.91 10.88 8.61
C GLY A 87 -11.75 10.60 9.86
N GLN A 88 -11.48 9.49 10.56
CA GLN A 88 -12.17 9.16 11.81
C GLN A 88 -11.93 10.20 12.90
N ALA A 89 -10.72 10.76 13.01
CA ALA A 89 -10.41 11.82 13.97
C ALA A 89 -11.24 13.08 13.71
N LEU A 90 -11.38 13.49 12.44
CA LEU A 90 -12.22 14.63 12.05
C LEU A 90 -13.71 14.37 12.32
N MET A 91 -14.18 13.13 12.15
CA MET A 91 -15.59 12.78 12.37
C MET A 91 -15.96 12.76 13.86
N LYS A 92 -15.08 12.20 14.72
CA LYS A 92 -15.31 12.13 16.17
C LYS A 92 -15.36 13.50 16.83
N ASP A 93 -14.65 14.49 16.29
CA ASP A 93 -14.64 15.86 16.82
C ASP A 93 -15.88 16.69 16.38
N ARG A 94 -16.67 16.16 15.44
CA ARG A 94 -17.93 16.78 14.98
C ARG A 94 -19.17 16.21 15.68
N THR A 95 -19.00 15.26 16.60
CA THR A 95 -20.09 14.60 17.36
C THR A 95 -20.00 15.01 18.82
#